data_AF-A0A835FPY5-F1
#
_entry.id   AF-A0A835FPY5-F1
#
_cell.length_a   1.000
_cell.length_b   1.000
_cell.length_c   1.000
_cell.angle_alpha   90.00
_cell.angle_beta   90.00
_cell.angle_gamma   90.00
#
_symmetry.space_group_name_H-M   'P 1'
#
loop_
_entity.id
_entity.type
_entity.pdbx_description
1 polymer ?
#
loop_
_entity_poly.entity_id
_entity_poly.type
_entity_poly.pdbx_seq_one_letter_code
_entity_poly.pdbx_strand_id
1 'polypeptide(L)'
;MKTTTTVFHGTSARSDKNLGTDLQRRRNSAPAQTQTRTLLPLTSNPKASRFSERVHQANERSMDASGDEGLATGSDQLMQAQAELWNHIFAYTRSMSLRCAVELGIPDAVHRLGGAATAPELAAALSLPPSRAPYLRRLMCLLAHAGFFSVSDDDATASYRLTPLSRLLVSAPGAGGGHGLSPFALAMLHPVVVSPSMSLASWFRAADARTAAARVPFEAAHGGRDLWAVAKDDREFGAAFNDAMACDGRFVMDVLVRDHGDVFRGLTSLVDVGGGSGGAARAIAAAFPNVRCSVLELPHVVTGVPPGERGGVEFVAGDMFENVPKADAVLLKWILHGWDDEKCVRLLRRCREAIPSRDAGGRVIVMDLVVGSNPADEKATETQLLWDVMMMGVVGSPERDEREWRKIFEDAGFSGYKIVAILGIRSVIEVYP
;
A
#
# COMPACT_ATOMS: atom_id res chain seq x y z
N MET A 1 -48.38 16.52 -25.94
CA MET A 1 -48.15 15.84 -27.24
C MET A 1 -47.36 14.58 -26.93
N LYS A 2 -47.99 13.44 -26.62
CA LYS A 2 -48.41 12.36 -27.52
C LYS A 2 -47.44 12.06 -28.67
N THR A 3 -46.83 10.88 -28.58
CA THR A 3 -46.49 9.85 -29.60
C THR A 3 -45.05 9.34 -29.41
N THR A 4 -44.66 8.08 -29.58
CA THR A 4 -45.30 6.76 -29.66
C THR A 4 -44.17 5.72 -29.54
N THR A 5 -44.48 4.61 -28.86
CA THR A 5 -43.81 3.31 -28.77
C THR A 5 -43.25 2.76 -30.09
N THR A 6 -42.12 2.05 -30.08
CA THR A 6 -41.98 0.77 -30.83
C THR A 6 -40.98 -0.15 -30.14
N VAL A 7 -41.50 -1.30 -29.70
CA VAL A 7 -40.79 -2.52 -29.27
C VAL A 7 -40.72 -3.45 -30.50
N PHE A 8 -39.62 -4.16 -30.69
CA PHE A 8 -39.59 -5.36 -31.53
C PHE A 8 -39.18 -6.58 -30.69
N HIS A 9 -40.07 -7.57 -30.67
CA HIS A 9 -39.80 -8.97 -30.37
C HIS A 9 -39.80 -9.74 -31.70
N GLY A 10 -38.91 -10.73 -31.83
CA GLY A 10 -38.85 -11.62 -32.98
C GLY A 10 -38.05 -12.88 -32.67
N THR A 11 -38.79 -13.96 -32.44
CA THR A 11 -38.40 -15.31 -32.04
C THR A 11 -37.98 -16.23 -33.20
N SER A 12 -37.28 -17.31 -32.82
CA SER A 12 -37.31 -18.69 -33.40
C SER A 12 -36.50 -18.99 -34.67
N ALA A 13 -35.56 -19.95 -34.61
CA ALA A 13 -35.83 -21.37 -34.91
C ALA A 13 -34.56 -22.26 -34.90
N ARG A 14 -34.77 -23.51 -34.47
CA ARG A 14 -33.84 -24.65 -34.44
C ARG A 14 -33.43 -25.14 -35.85
N SER A 15 -32.26 -25.77 -35.92
CA SER A 15 -32.06 -27.00 -36.70
C SER A 15 -30.94 -27.87 -36.09
N ASP A 16 -31.33 -29.02 -35.54
CA ASP A 16 -30.47 -30.18 -35.28
C ASP A 16 -30.12 -30.89 -36.59
N LYS A 17 -28.91 -31.47 -36.69
CA LYS A 17 -28.71 -32.86 -37.17
C LYS A 17 -27.28 -33.39 -36.95
N ASN A 18 -27.27 -34.52 -36.24
CA ASN A 18 -26.22 -35.50 -35.92
C ASN A 18 -25.37 -36.04 -37.10
N LEU A 19 -24.16 -36.54 -36.75
CA LEU A 19 -23.52 -37.84 -37.10
C LEU A 19 -22.09 -37.80 -36.48
N GLY A 20 -21.67 -38.60 -35.48
CA GLY A 20 -21.50 -40.07 -35.44
C GLY A 20 -20.33 -40.50 -36.36
N THR A 21 -19.26 -41.23 -36.02
CA THR A 21 -18.91 -42.15 -34.92
C THR A 21 -17.47 -42.66 -35.17
N ASP A 22 -16.79 -43.04 -34.08
CA ASP A 22 -15.97 -44.26 -33.92
C ASP A 22 -14.47 -44.41 -34.25
N LEU A 23 -13.88 -45.26 -33.37
CA LEU A 23 -12.77 -46.21 -33.51
C LEU A 23 -11.36 -45.92 -32.95
N GLN A 24 -11.21 -46.45 -31.73
CA GLN A 24 -10.06 -47.12 -31.14
C GLN A 24 -9.00 -47.71 -32.11
N ARG A 25 -7.72 -47.53 -31.77
CA ARG A 25 -6.72 -48.61 -31.92
C ARG A 25 -5.64 -48.56 -30.84
N ARG A 26 -5.55 -49.68 -30.11
CA ARG A 26 -4.50 -50.06 -29.16
C ARG A 26 -3.16 -50.26 -29.87
N ARG A 27 -2.05 -49.97 -29.19
CA ARG A 27 -0.90 -50.89 -29.14
C ARG A 27 -0.09 -50.70 -27.86
N ASN A 28 0.02 -51.81 -27.14
CA ASN A 28 0.88 -52.05 -25.98
C ASN A 28 2.35 -52.09 -26.38
N SER A 29 3.22 -51.56 -25.53
CA SER A 29 4.54 -52.16 -25.22
C SER A 29 5.03 -51.64 -23.86
N ALA A 30 5.12 -52.54 -22.89
CA ALA A 30 5.80 -52.37 -21.61
C ALA A 30 7.17 -53.10 -21.67
N PRO A 31 7.99 -53.12 -20.60
CA PRO A 31 8.60 -52.00 -19.89
C PRO A 31 10.15 -52.15 -19.85
N ALA A 32 10.88 -51.08 -19.55
CA ALA A 32 12.30 -51.17 -19.18
C ALA A 32 12.49 -50.70 -17.74
N GLN A 33 12.88 -51.63 -16.86
CA GLN A 33 13.58 -51.36 -15.59
C GLN A 33 14.97 -50.80 -15.97
N THR A 34 15.69 -49.92 -15.26
CA THR A 34 15.98 -49.79 -13.83
C THR A 34 16.77 -48.47 -13.68
N GLN A 35 16.56 -47.70 -12.62
CA GLN A 35 17.60 -47.20 -11.70
C GLN A 35 17.07 -46.02 -10.89
N THR A 36 16.77 -46.34 -9.64
CA THR A 36 16.58 -45.42 -8.53
C THR A 36 17.85 -44.60 -8.32
N ARG A 37 17.75 -43.27 -8.45
CA ARG A 37 18.73 -42.35 -7.88
C ARG A 37 17.99 -41.26 -7.12
N THR A 38 18.00 -41.41 -5.80
CA THR A 38 17.61 -40.39 -4.83
C THR A 38 18.47 -39.15 -5.05
N LEU A 39 17.86 -38.00 -5.34
CA LEU A 39 18.52 -36.70 -5.29
C LEU A 39 17.64 -35.70 -4.54
N LEU A 40 18.29 -35.03 -3.60
CA LEU A 40 17.82 -34.08 -2.60
C LEU A 40 17.02 -32.89 -3.19
N PRO A 41 16.16 -32.23 -2.39
CA PRO A 41 15.42 -31.06 -2.82
C PRO A 41 16.37 -29.88 -3.07
N LEU A 42 16.33 -29.33 -4.29
CA LEU A 42 17.03 -28.10 -4.63
C LEU A 42 16.32 -26.91 -3.98
N THR A 43 17.02 -26.33 -3.03
CA THR A 43 16.69 -25.12 -2.29
C THR A 43 16.65 -23.88 -3.19
N SER A 44 15.73 -22.98 -2.85
CA SER A 44 15.59 -21.56 -3.20
C SER A 44 16.78 -20.87 -3.93
N ASN A 45 16.44 -20.20 -5.04
CA ASN A 45 17.31 -19.30 -5.79
C ASN A 45 17.63 -18.01 -4.98
N PRO A 46 18.90 -17.71 -4.62
CA PRO A 46 19.24 -16.57 -3.76
C PRO A 46 19.54 -15.25 -4.51
N LYS A 47 19.26 -15.14 -5.81
CA LYS A 47 19.71 -13.97 -6.60
C LYS A 47 18.81 -12.72 -6.55
N ALA A 48 17.69 -12.74 -5.84
CA ALA A 48 16.81 -11.57 -5.69
C ALA A 48 17.10 -10.71 -4.43
N SER A 49 18.07 -11.10 -3.60
CA SER A 49 18.34 -10.46 -2.29
C SER A 49 19.55 -9.50 -2.28
N ARG A 50 20.32 -9.39 -3.36
CA ARG A 50 21.63 -8.70 -3.36
C ARG A 50 21.59 -7.18 -3.51
N PHE A 51 20.41 -6.55 -3.63
CA PHE A 51 20.32 -5.10 -3.87
C PHE A 51 20.55 -4.27 -2.60
N SER A 52 20.08 -4.73 -1.44
CA SER A 52 20.23 -4.00 -0.18
C SER A 52 21.57 -4.34 0.51
N GLU A 53 21.99 -5.61 0.51
CA GLU A 53 23.30 -6.06 1.01
C GLU A 53 24.51 -5.32 0.39
N ARG A 54 24.41 -4.86 -0.87
CA ARG A 54 25.52 -4.16 -1.55
C ARG A 54 25.69 -2.71 -1.13
N VAL A 55 24.59 -2.05 -0.72
CA VAL A 55 24.63 -0.67 -0.23
C VAL A 55 25.28 -0.63 1.16
N HIS A 56 25.03 -1.64 2.01
CA HIS A 56 25.72 -1.75 3.30
C HIS A 56 27.17 -2.25 3.17
N GLN A 57 27.46 -3.23 2.32
CA GLN A 57 28.84 -3.70 2.11
C GLN A 57 29.77 -2.63 1.53
N ALA A 58 29.26 -1.69 0.74
CA ALA A 58 30.08 -0.57 0.23
C ALA A 58 30.53 0.39 1.34
N ASN A 59 29.73 0.57 2.39
CA ASN A 59 30.08 1.42 3.54
C ASN A 59 30.95 0.70 4.58
N GLU A 60 30.77 -0.61 4.80
CA GLU A 60 31.60 -1.37 5.75
C GLU A 60 33.00 -1.72 5.19
N ARG A 61 33.13 -1.92 3.86
CA ARG A 61 34.44 -2.15 3.19
C ARG A 61 35.40 -0.96 3.24
N SER A 62 34.95 0.21 3.72
CA SER A 62 35.79 1.39 3.93
C SER A 62 36.65 1.33 5.19
N MET A 63 36.38 0.40 6.13
CA MET A 63 37.05 0.42 7.45
C MET A 63 37.81 -0.85 7.83
N ASP A 64 37.68 -1.97 7.11
CA ASP A 64 38.50 -3.16 7.38
C ASP A 64 38.70 -3.99 6.10
N ALA A 65 39.91 -3.94 5.54
CA ALA A 65 40.54 -5.05 4.81
C ALA A 65 41.88 -4.61 4.19
N SER A 66 42.95 -4.69 4.99
CA SER A 66 44.26 -5.06 4.45
C SER A 66 44.25 -6.56 4.14
N GLY A 67 44.15 -6.94 2.87
CA GLY A 67 44.42 -8.31 2.43
C GLY A 67 43.51 -8.83 1.31
N ASP A 68 44.00 -8.70 0.08
CA ASP A 68 43.72 -9.57 -1.08
C ASP A 68 42.27 -9.63 -1.64
N GLU A 69 41.81 -8.55 -2.27
CA GLU A 69 40.80 -8.60 -3.34
C GLU A 69 41.27 -7.73 -4.52
N GLY A 70 41.15 -8.25 -5.75
CA GLY A 70 41.68 -7.64 -6.97
C GLY A 70 41.27 -6.17 -7.14
N LEU A 71 42.27 -5.32 -7.37
CA LEU A 71 42.15 -3.88 -7.60
C LEU A 71 41.19 -3.58 -8.77
N ALA A 72 39.91 -3.32 -8.47
CA ALA A 72 39.02 -2.65 -9.42
C ALA A 72 39.68 -1.34 -9.82
N THR A 73 39.86 -1.10 -11.12
CA THR A 73 40.48 0.14 -11.58
C THR A 73 39.58 1.32 -11.22
N GLY A 74 40.14 2.53 -11.10
CA GLY A 74 39.32 3.74 -10.89
C GLY A 74 38.25 3.93 -11.98
N SER A 75 38.46 3.37 -13.18
CA SER A 75 37.46 3.37 -14.25
C SER A 75 36.30 2.41 -13.98
N ASP A 76 36.57 1.21 -13.43
CA ASP A 76 35.51 0.23 -13.12
C ASP A 76 34.57 0.75 -12.03
N GLN A 77 35.12 1.38 -11.00
CA GLN A 77 34.34 2.02 -9.93
C GLN A 77 33.46 3.15 -10.48
N LEU A 78 34.00 3.99 -11.38
CA LEU A 78 33.22 5.06 -12.03
C LEU A 78 32.08 4.51 -12.89
N MET A 79 32.29 3.40 -13.62
CA MET A 79 31.24 2.77 -14.43
C MET A 79 30.13 2.17 -13.55
N GLN A 80 30.47 1.58 -12.41
CA GLN A 80 29.49 1.07 -11.45
C GLN A 80 28.67 2.23 -10.85
N ALA A 81 29.33 3.29 -10.40
CA ALA A 81 28.67 4.49 -9.88
C ALA A 81 27.75 5.15 -10.93
N GLN A 82 28.17 5.16 -12.21
CA GLN A 82 27.33 5.68 -13.29
C GLN A 82 26.05 4.84 -13.47
N ALA A 83 26.16 3.51 -13.42
CA ALA A 83 25.00 2.63 -13.53
C ALA A 83 24.03 2.82 -12.35
N GLU A 84 24.55 2.99 -11.14
CA GLU A 84 23.75 3.29 -9.95
C GLU A 84 23.04 4.65 -10.07
N LEU A 85 23.75 5.69 -10.49
CA LEU A 85 23.16 7.00 -10.77
C LEU A 85 22.02 6.89 -11.81
N TRP A 86 22.22 6.14 -12.89
CA TRP A 86 21.20 5.95 -13.92
C TRP A 86 19.98 5.19 -13.40
N ASN A 87 20.16 4.22 -12.50
CA ASN A 87 19.04 3.54 -11.86
C ASN A 87 18.17 4.51 -11.05
N HIS A 88 18.76 5.49 -10.37
CA HIS A 88 18.01 6.55 -9.69
C HIS A 88 17.34 7.52 -10.68
N ILE A 89 18.03 7.96 -11.73
CA ILE A 89 17.47 8.85 -12.77
C ILE A 89 16.22 8.21 -13.42
N PHE A 90 16.28 6.92 -13.72
CA PHE A 90 15.19 6.20 -14.38
C PHE A 90 14.21 5.51 -13.42
N ALA A 91 14.34 5.71 -12.10
CA ALA A 91 13.48 5.07 -11.10
C ALA A 91 11.99 5.34 -11.34
N TYR A 92 11.64 6.55 -11.81
CA TYR A 92 10.25 6.90 -12.16
C TYR A 92 9.64 5.98 -13.23
N THR A 93 10.46 5.43 -14.14
CA THR A 93 9.99 4.51 -15.19
C THR A 93 9.46 3.22 -14.58
N ARG A 94 10.05 2.77 -13.44
CA ARG A 94 9.55 1.63 -12.68
C ARG A 94 8.16 1.92 -12.11
N SER A 95 7.99 3.07 -11.46
CA SER A 95 6.71 3.49 -10.89
C SER A 95 5.63 3.66 -11.96
N MET A 96 5.94 4.30 -13.08
CA MET A 96 4.98 4.46 -14.18
C MET A 96 4.65 3.15 -14.89
N SER A 97 5.60 2.20 -14.95
CA SER A 97 5.32 0.86 -15.47
C SER A 97 4.39 0.07 -14.53
N LEU A 98 4.56 0.22 -13.21
CA LEU A 98 3.64 -0.33 -12.22
C LEU A 98 2.23 0.27 -12.40
N ARG A 99 2.12 1.59 -12.46
CA ARG A 99 0.84 2.27 -12.71
C ARG A 99 0.16 1.75 -13.98
N CYS A 100 0.89 1.70 -15.09
CA CYS A 100 0.39 1.16 -16.36
C CYS A 100 -0.10 -0.29 -16.23
N ALA A 101 0.64 -1.15 -15.52
CA ALA A 101 0.23 -2.53 -15.30
C ALA A 101 -1.06 -2.66 -14.50
N VAL A 102 -1.25 -1.79 -13.49
CA VAL A 102 -2.48 -1.74 -12.68
C VAL A 102 -3.64 -1.17 -13.50
N GLU A 103 -3.44 -0.07 -14.24
CA GLU A 103 -4.46 0.53 -15.13
C GLU A 103 -4.92 -0.45 -16.22
N LEU A 104 -4.00 -1.23 -16.78
CA LEU A 104 -4.31 -2.27 -17.75
C LEU A 104 -4.92 -3.53 -17.12
N GLY A 105 -4.93 -3.67 -15.79
CA GLY A 105 -5.41 -4.87 -15.10
C GLY A 105 -4.56 -6.12 -15.34
N ILE A 106 -3.24 -5.95 -15.55
CA ILE A 106 -2.31 -7.06 -15.78
C ILE A 106 -2.31 -8.07 -14.61
N PRO A 107 -2.18 -7.66 -13.33
CA PRO A 107 -2.19 -8.62 -12.22
C PRO A 107 -3.46 -9.49 -12.20
N ASP A 108 -4.62 -8.87 -12.41
CA ASP A 108 -5.90 -9.56 -12.48
C ASP A 108 -6.01 -10.48 -13.71
N ALA A 109 -5.47 -10.08 -14.86
CA ALA A 109 -5.43 -10.92 -16.05
C ALA A 109 -4.56 -12.18 -15.83
N VAL A 110 -3.35 -12.02 -15.26
CA VAL A 110 -2.50 -13.16 -14.90
C VAL A 110 -3.22 -14.06 -13.89
N HIS A 111 -3.90 -13.49 -12.90
CA HIS A 111 -4.67 -14.26 -11.91
C HIS A 111 -5.78 -15.10 -12.58
N ARG A 112 -6.60 -14.47 -13.45
CA ARG A 112 -7.67 -15.16 -14.20
C ARG A 112 -7.16 -16.27 -15.13
N LEU A 113 -5.93 -16.13 -15.64
CA LEU A 113 -5.27 -17.14 -16.48
C LEU A 113 -4.60 -18.27 -15.67
N GLY A 114 -4.86 -18.37 -14.37
CA GLY A 114 -4.32 -19.44 -13.52
C GLY A 114 -3.01 -19.08 -12.82
N GLY A 115 -2.67 -17.79 -12.74
CA GLY A 115 -1.50 -17.28 -12.01
C GLY A 115 -0.21 -17.24 -12.82
N ALA A 116 -0.27 -17.59 -14.11
CA ALA A 116 0.82 -17.53 -15.07
C ALA A 116 0.27 -17.12 -16.44
N ALA A 117 1.00 -16.30 -17.19
CA ALA A 117 0.61 -15.94 -18.57
C ALA A 117 1.82 -15.48 -19.40
N THR A 118 1.83 -15.83 -20.67
CA THR A 118 2.76 -15.31 -21.67
C THR A 118 2.33 -13.92 -22.15
N ALA A 119 3.25 -13.16 -22.78
CA ALA A 119 2.90 -11.85 -23.34
C ALA A 119 1.74 -11.88 -24.38
N PRO A 120 1.66 -12.86 -25.31
CA PRO A 120 0.52 -12.99 -26.21
C PRO A 120 -0.81 -13.28 -25.50
N GLU A 121 -0.81 -14.17 -24.50
CA GLU A 121 -2.01 -14.48 -23.71
C GLU A 121 -2.50 -13.25 -22.94
N LEU A 122 -1.58 -12.47 -22.36
CA LEU A 122 -1.92 -11.21 -21.70
C LEU A 122 -2.47 -10.19 -22.69
N ALA A 123 -1.84 -10.02 -23.86
CA ALA A 123 -2.35 -9.10 -24.87
C ALA A 123 -3.77 -9.48 -25.31
N ALA A 124 -4.06 -10.77 -25.49
CA ALA A 124 -5.39 -11.26 -25.83
C ALA A 124 -6.39 -11.05 -24.69
N ALA A 125 -6.04 -11.43 -23.46
CA ALA A 125 -6.90 -11.30 -22.28
C ALA A 125 -7.25 -9.84 -21.93
N LEU A 126 -6.35 -8.91 -22.30
CA LEU A 126 -6.51 -7.46 -22.10
C LEU A 126 -7.07 -6.75 -23.34
N SER A 127 -7.39 -7.48 -24.41
CA SER A 127 -7.88 -6.93 -25.68
C SER A 127 -6.96 -5.84 -26.27
N LEU A 128 -5.64 -6.00 -26.12
CA LEU A 128 -4.65 -5.03 -26.62
C LEU A 128 -4.44 -5.18 -28.13
N PRO A 129 -4.22 -4.08 -28.88
CA PRO A 129 -3.92 -4.16 -30.30
C PRO A 129 -2.64 -4.99 -30.55
N PRO A 130 -2.59 -5.86 -31.59
CA PRO A 130 -1.41 -6.68 -31.87
C PRO A 130 -0.11 -5.87 -32.05
N SER A 131 -0.22 -4.64 -32.56
CA SER A 131 0.90 -3.71 -32.71
C SER A 131 1.56 -3.29 -31.38
N ARG A 132 0.88 -3.51 -30.24
CA ARG A 132 1.38 -3.17 -28.90
C ARG A 132 2.11 -4.34 -28.21
N ALA A 133 2.02 -5.56 -28.72
CA ALA A 133 2.61 -6.75 -28.08
C ALA A 133 4.13 -6.65 -27.81
N PRO A 134 4.97 -6.12 -28.74
CA PRO A 134 6.40 -5.94 -28.46
C PRO A 134 6.67 -4.97 -27.30
N TYR A 135 5.82 -3.96 -27.13
CA TYR A 135 5.94 -2.96 -26.07
C TYR A 135 5.48 -3.53 -24.72
N LEU A 136 4.39 -4.30 -24.71
CA LEU A 136 3.93 -5.04 -23.53
C LEU A 136 5.04 -5.95 -23.00
N ARG A 137 5.73 -6.69 -23.89
CA ARG A 137 6.87 -7.54 -23.50
C ARG A 137 7.97 -6.74 -22.79
N ARG A 138 8.34 -5.56 -23.30
CA ARG A 138 9.37 -4.70 -22.69
C ARG A 138 8.96 -4.23 -21.29
N LEU A 139 7.70 -3.82 -21.12
CA LEU A 139 7.13 -3.42 -19.83
C LEU A 139 7.13 -4.59 -18.84
N MET A 140 6.69 -5.78 -19.29
CA MET A 140 6.69 -6.99 -18.46
C MET A 140 8.11 -7.44 -18.08
N CYS A 141 9.11 -7.30 -18.95
CA CYS A 141 10.50 -7.57 -18.60
C CYS A 141 10.99 -6.67 -17.45
N LEU A 142 10.68 -5.36 -17.49
CA LEU A 142 11.05 -4.44 -16.41
C LEU A 142 10.33 -4.79 -15.09
N LEU A 143 9.02 -5.07 -15.15
CA LEU A 143 8.24 -5.45 -13.97
C LEU A 143 8.66 -6.79 -13.38
N ALA A 144 9.05 -7.74 -14.22
CA ALA A 144 9.60 -9.00 -13.77
C ALA A 144 10.96 -8.82 -13.08
N HIS A 145 11.86 -8.03 -13.68
CA HIS A 145 13.13 -7.67 -13.05
C HIS A 145 12.94 -6.92 -11.72
N ALA A 146 11.91 -6.07 -11.62
CA ALA A 146 11.52 -5.38 -10.39
C ALA A 146 10.82 -6.28 -9.36
N GLY A 147 10.63 -7.58 -9.64
CA GLY A 147 10.10 -8.56 -8.71
C GLY A 147 8.57 -8.63 -8.64
N PHE A 148 7.84 -7.86 -9.46
CA PHE A 148 6.38 -7.99 -9.55
C PHE A 148 5.97 -9.31 -10.21
N PHE A 149 6.76 -9.82 -11.16
CA PHE A 149 6.50 -11.10 -11.80
C PHE A 149 7.76 -11.97 -11.79
N SER A 150 7.62 -13.28 -11.60
CA SER A 150 8.71 -14.21 -11.90
C SER A 150 8.56 -14.72 -13.33
N VAL A 151 9.69 -15.02 -13.98
CA VAL A 151 9.72 -15.57 -15.34
C VAL A 151 10.05 -17.06 -15.24
N SER A 152 9.22 -17.89 -15.87
CA SER A 152 9.56 -19.29 -16.15
C SER A 152 9.75 -19.46 -17.66
N ASP A 153 10.92 -19.99 -18.04
CA ASP A 153 11.26 -20.31 -19.43
C ASP A 153 11.04 -21.80 -19.66
N ASP A 154 9.76 -22.19 -19.77
CA ASP A 154 9.39 -23.49 -20.33
C ASP A 154 8.93 -23.24 -21.79
N ASP A 155 9.57 -23.90 -22.75
CA ASP A 155 9.15 -23.99 -24.16
C ASP A 155 9.02 -22.66 -24.96
N ALA A 156 10.17 -22.03 -25.23
CA ALA A 156 10.37 -20.97 -26.25
C ALA A 156 9.68 -19.60 -26.01
N THR A 157 8.74 -19.47 -25.08
CA THR A 157 8.11 -18.19 -24.71
C THR A 157 8.07 -17.96 -23.21
N ALA A 158 8.71 -16.87 -22.76
CA ALA A 158 8.71 -16.46 -21.36
C ALA A 158 7.28 -16.30 -20.81
N SER A 159 6.99 -17.03 -19.73
CA SER A 159 5.73 -16.94 -18.99
C SER A 159 5.92 -16.15 -17.69
N TYR A 160 5.07 -15.16 -17.45
CA TYR A 160 5.08 -14.29 -16.27
C TYR A 160 4.14 -14.83 -15.20
N ARG A 161 4.65 -15.03 -13.98
CA ARG A 161 3.88 -15.56 -12.85
C ARG A 161 3.75 -14.53 -11.74
N LEU A 162 2.61 -14.53 -11.05
CA LEU A 162 2.40 -13.67 -9.89
C LEU A 162 3.39 -13.99 -8.76
N THR A 163 4.00 -12.96 -8.19
CA THR A 163 4.80 -13.01 -6.97
C THR A 163 3.98 -12.52 -5.77
N PRO A 164 4.46 -12.64 -4.52
CA PRO A 164 3.78 -12.01 -3.38
C PRO A 164 3.51 -10.51 -3.59
N LEU A 165 4.42 -9.79 -4.27
CA LEU A 165 4.28 -8.37 -4.53
C LEU A 165 3.15 -8.05 -5.52
N SER A 166 3.04 -8.76 -6.65
CA SER A 166 1.91 -8.53 -7.59
C SER A 166 0.59 -9.11 -7.12
N ARG A 167 0.59 -10.09 -6.20
CA ARG A 167 -0.64 -10.57 -5.56
C ARG A 167 -1.33 -9.49 -4.75
N LEU A 168 -0.57 -8.55 -4.17
CA LEU A 168 -1.14 -7.38 -3.51
C LEU A 168 -1.96 -6.50 -4.48
N LEU A 169 -1.77 -6.63 -5.79
CA LEU A 169 -2.46 -5.83 -6.81
C LEU A 169 -3.65 -6.56 -7.45
N VAL A 170 -3.94 -7.79 -7.02
CA VAL A 170 -5.09 -8.55 -7.54
C VAL A 170 -6.35 -8.10 -6.84
N SER A 171 -7.33 -7.63 -7.60
CA SER A 171 -8.62 -7.12 -7.11
C SER A 171 -9.72 -8.20 -7.12
N ALA A 172 -9.44 -9.38 -7.69
CA ALA A 172 -10.41 -10.47 -7.83
C ALA A 172 -10.79 -11.14 -6.49
N PRO A 173 -12.09 -11.42 -6.22
CA PRO A 173 -12.53 -12.17 -5.05
C PRO A 173 -11.91 -13.58 -5.01
N GLY A 174 -11.39 -13.99 -3.85
CA GLY A 174 -10.81 -15.33 -3.63
C GLY A 174 -9.28 -15.42 -3.78
N ALA A 175 -8.62 -14.35 -4.26
CA ALA A 175 -7.16 -14.25 -4.27
C ALA A 175 -6.62 -13.75 -2.91
N GLY A 176 -6.69 -14.57 -1.87
CA GLY A 176 -5.94 -14.32 -0.61
C GLY A 176 -6.34 -13.05 0.16
N GLY A 177 -7.63 -12.88 0.47
CA GLY A 177 -8.09 -11.83 1.38
C GLY A 177 -8.71 -10.61 0.68
N GLY A 178 -9.73 -10.82 -0.14
CA GLY A 178 -10.83 -9.86 -0.37
C GLY A 178 -10.56 -8.57 -1.15
N HIS A 179 -9.43 -7.87 -1.00
CA HIS A 179 -9.27 -6.50 -1.55
C HIS A 179 -7.81 -6.16 -1.84
N GLY A 180 -7.43 -6.07 -3.12
CA GLY A 180 -6.09 -5.64 -3.53
C GLY A 180 -5.79 -4.15 -3.22
N LEU A 181 -4.50 -3.82 -3.18
CA LEU A 181 -3.92 -2.48 -3.00
C LEU A 181 -3.77 -1.70 -4.32
N SER A 182 -4.39 -2.17 -5.40
CA SER A 182 -4.41 -1.47 -6.69
C SER A 182 -4.92 -0.02 -6.60
N PRO A 183 -6.02 0.27 -5.88
CA PRO A 183 -6.46 1.67 -5.70
C PRO A 183 -5.40 2.54 -5.03
N PHE A 184 -4.70 2.00 -4.03
CA PHE A 184 -3.61 2.72 -3.35
C PHE A 184 -2.45 3.04 -4.31
N ALA A 185 -2.02 2.05 -5.11
CA ALA A 185 -0.98 2.27 -6.11
C ALA A 185 -1.37 3.33 -7.14
N LEU A 186 -2.62 3.34 -7.61
CA LEU A 186 -3.11 4.33 -8.57
C LEU A 186 -3.18 5.74 -7.97
N ALA A 187 -3.68 5.89 -6.74
CA ALA A 187 -3.79 7.18 -6.09
C ALA A 187 -2.42 7.80 -5.77
N MET A 188 -1.48 7.02 -5.24
CA MET A 188 -0.12 7.50 -4.94
C MET A 188 0.68 7.84 -6.21
N LEU A 189 0.33 7.23 -7.35
CA LEU A 189 0.95 7.51 -8.64
C LEU A 189 0.08 8.45 -9.52
N HIS A 190 -0.96 9.04 -8.94
CA HIS A 190 -1.85 9.97 -9.65
C HIS A 190 -1.08 11.26 -9.98
N PRO A 191 -1.32 11.90 -11.15
CA PRO A 191 -0.58 13.09 -11.54
C PRO A 191 -0.68 14.23 -10.52
N VAL A 192 -1.84 14.37 -9.85
CA VAL A 192 -2.06 15.37 -8.79
C VAL A 192 -1.08 15.20 -7.62
N VAL A 193 -0.77 13.95 -7.24
CA VAL A 193 0.13 13.63 -6.12
C VAL A 193 1.59 13.73 -6.54
N VAL A 194 1.91 13.33 -7.78
CA VAL A 194 3.30 13.26 -8.27
C VAL A 194 3.82 14.61 -8.79
N SER A 195 2.97 15.45 -9.40
CA SER A 195 3.42 16.70 -10.02
C SER A 195 4.19 17.66 -9.11
N PRO A 196 3.89 17.79 -7.79
CA PRO A 196 4.68 18.66 -6.90
C PRO A 196 6.16 18.26 -6.82
N SER A 197 6.48 16.97 -6.97
CA SER A 197 7.86 16.48 -6.90
C SER A 197 8.73 17.00 -8.05
N MET A 198 8.11 17.41 -9.16
CA MET A 198 8.80 17.94 -10.34
C MET A 198 9.29 19.39 -10.14
N SER A 199 8.84 20.07 -9.08
CA SER A 199 9.13 21.48 -8.83
C SER A 199 9.75 21.74 -7.45
N LEU A 200 10.26 20.70 -6.78
CA LEU A 200 10.87 20.83 -5.44
C LEU A 200 12.06 21.81 -5.44
N ALA A 201 12.96 21.72 -6.41
CA ALA A 201 14.14 22.60 -6.46
C ALA A 201 13.77 24.08 -6.64
N SER A 202 12.71 24.40 -7.41
CA SER A 202 12.19 25.76 -7.51
C SER A 202 11.48 26.20 -6.23
N TRP A 203 10.76 25.28 -5.58
CA TRP A 203 10.08 25.57 -4.32
C TRP A 203 11.07 25.89 -3.20
N PHE A 204 12.13 25.08 -3.01
CA PHE A 204 13.20 25.34 -2.04
C PHE A 204 13.93 26.67 -2.26
N ARG A 205 14.01 27.15 -3.51
CA ARG A 205 14.66 28.42 -3.87
C ARG A 205 13.72 29.61 -3.83
N ALA A 206 12.41 29.38 -3.78
CA ALA A 206 11.45 30.47 -3.71
C ALA A 206 11.67 31.22 -2.39
N ALA A 207 11.88 32.53 -2.46
CA ALA A 207 11.99 33.35 -1.26
C ALA A 207 10.72 33.21 -0.42
N ASP A 208 10.85 33.20 0.92
CA ASP A 208 9.75 33.03 1.89
C ASP A 208 8.48 33.74 1.42
N ALA A 209 7.62 32.97 0.77
CA ALA A 209 6.36 33.47 0.27
C ALA A 209 5.50 33.68 1.51
N ARG A 210 5.31 34.94 1.88
CA ARG A 210 4.49 35.39 3.03
C ARG A 210 3.02 34.96 2.93
N THR A 211 2.63 34.22 1.90
CA THR A 211 1.28 33.67 1.70
C THR A 211 1.27 32.19 2.06
N ALA A 212 0.27 31.76 2.85
CA ALA A 212 0.09 30.36 3.26
C ALA A 212 0.22 29.36 2.09
N ALA A 213 -0.37 29.71 0.93
CA ALA A 213 -0.39 29.01 -0.36
C ALA A 213 0.97 28.53 -0.96
N ALA A 214 2.09 28.87 -0.33
CA ALA A 214 3.44 28.51 -0.81
C ALA A 214 4.27 27.75 0.22
N ARG A 215 3.67 27.40 1.38
CA ARG A 215 4.36 26.67 2.45
C ARG A 215 4.55 25.19 2.16
N VAL A 216 3.78 24.63 1.23
CA VAL A 216 3.83 23.21 0.88
C VAL A 216 4.03 23.09 -0.64
N PRO A 217 4.92 22.21 -1.14
CA PRO A 217 5.13 22.02 -2.57
C PRO A 217 3.84 21.73 -3.36
N PHE A 218 2.92 20.97 -2.78
CA PHE A 218 1.61 20.69 -3.37
C PHE A 218 0.79 21.95 -3.63
N GLU A 219 0.65 22.82 -2.64
CA GLU A 219 -0.12 24.06 -2.78
C GLU A 219 0.50 24.94 -3.87
N ALA A 220 1.83 25.06 -3.89
CA ALA A 220 2.54 25.81 -4.93
C ALA A 220 2.27 25.25 -6.34
N ALA A 221 2.19 23.92 -6.49
CA ALA A 221 1.88 23.27 -7.76
C ALA A 221 0.41 23.38 -8.17
N HIS A 222 -0.51 23.53 -7.20
CA HIS A 222 -1.97 23.47 -7.41
C HIS A 222 -2.70 24.80 -7.18
N GLY A 223 -1.98 25.92 -7.33
CA GLY A 223 -2.56 27.27 -7.30
C GLY A 223 -2.93 27.75 -5.90
N GLY A 224 -2.18 27.33 -4.88
CA GLY A 224 -2.39 27.69 -3.48
C GLY A 224 -3.46 26.88 -2.76
N ARG A 225 -3.91 25.76 -3.36
CA ARG A 225 -4.93 24.88 -2.79
C ARG A 225 -4.28 23.66 -2.15
N ASP A 226 -4.73 23.31 -0.95
CA ASP A 226 -4.31 22.08 -0.28
C ASP A 226 -4.93 20.83 -0.95
N LEU A 227 -4.44 19.66 -0.53
CA LEU A 227 -4.89 18.35 -1.04
C LEU A 227 -6.41 18.18 -0.91
N TRP A 228 -6.99 18.60 0.22
CA TRP A 228 -8.39 18.39 0.55
C TRP A 228 -9.30 19.24 -0.33
N ALA A 229 -8.92 20.49 -0.58
CA ALA A 229 -9.62 21.39 -1.49
C ALA A 229 -9.59 20.83 -2.92
N VAL A 230 -8.43 20.34 -3.39
CA VAL A 230 -8.32 19.70 -4.71
C VAL A 230 -9.18 18.44 -4.80
N ALA A 231 -9.12 17.55 -3.80
CA ALA A 231 -9.92 16.31 -3.77
C ALA A 231 -11.43 16.56 -3.68
N LYS A 232 -11.86 17.67 -3.06
CA LYS A 232 -13.26 18.06 -2.98
C LYS A 232 -13.81 18.54 -4.33
N ASP A 233 -13.00 19.30 -5.08
CA ASP A 233 -13.39 19.85 -6.38
C ASP A 233 -13.28 18.83 -7.52
N ASP A 234 -12.23 18.00 -7.48
CA ASP A 234 -12.00 16.90 -8.42
C ASP A 234 -12.60 15.60 -7.87
N ARG A 235 -13.83 15.29 -8.28
CA ARG A 235 -14.56 14.12 -7.82
C ARG A 235 -13.88 12.79 -8.18
N GLU A 236 -13.18 12.72 -9.31
CA GLU A 236 -12.50 11.50 -9.74
C GLU A 236 -11.30 11.24 -8.85
N PHE A 237 -10.46 12.25 -8.66
CA PHE A 237 -9.33 12.17 -7.75
C PHE A 237 -9.76 11.93 -6.30
N GLY A 238 -10.78 12.65 -5.82
CA GLY A 238 -11.32 12.48 -4.47
C GLY A 238 -11.84 11.07 -4.22
N ALA A 239 -12.56 10.48 -5.18
CA ALA A 239 -13.00 9.09 -5.09
C ALA A 239 -11.82 8.11 -5.07
N ALA A 240 -10.85 8.28 -5.97
CA ALA A 240 -9.66 7.42 -6.03
C ALA A 240 -8.82 7.49 -4.74
N PHE A 241 -8.67 8.68 -4.15
CA PHE A 241 -7.96 8.87 -2.89
C PHE A 241 -8.70 8.20 -1.72
N ASN A 242 -10.02 8.34 -1.66
CA ASN A 242 -10.83 7.66 -0.64
C ASN A 242 -10.75 6.13 -0.76
N ASP A 243 -10.83 5.60 -1.98
CA ASP A 243 -10.68 4.16 -2.24
C ASP A 243 -9.29 3.65 -1.85
N ALA A 244 -8.25 4.44 -2.10
CA ALA A 244 -6.88 4.15 -1.68
C ALA A 244 -6.76 4.04 -0.15
N MET A 245 -7.24 5.05 0.59
CA MET A 245 -7.21 5.03 2.06
C MET A 245 -8.03 3.85 2.62
N ALA A 246 -9.16 3.54 2.01
CA ALA A 246 -10.01 2.43 2.42
C ALA A 246 -9.35 1.06 2.17
N CYS A 247 -8.70 0.85 1.01
CA CYS A 247 -8.07 -0.44 0.70
C CYS A 247 -6.83 -0.71 1.56
N ASP A 248 -5.97 0.29 1.77
CA ASP A 248 -4.82 0.18 2.68
C ASP A 248 -5.28 -0.02 4.12
N GLY A 249 -6.30 0.72 4.55
CA GLY A 249 -6.92 0.57 5.87
C GLY A 249 -7.45 -0.84 6.13
N ARG A 250 -8.16 -1.44 5.16
CA ARG A 250 -8.61 -2.84 5.28
C ARG A 250 -7.42 -3.80 5.38
N PHE A 251 -6.46 -3.69 4.47
CA PHE A 251 -5.29 -4.56 4.44
C PHE A 251 -4.52 -4.56 5.77
N VAL A 252 -4.20 -3.38 6.30
CA VAL A 252 -3.42 -3.28 7.54
C VAL A 252 -4.21 -3.74 8.76
N MET A 253 -5.52 -3.46 8.81
CA MET A 253 -6.36 -3.87 9.93
C MET A 253 -6.59 -5.37 9.94
N ASP A 254 -6.74 -6.02 8.78
CA ASP A 254 -6.84 -7.47 8.67
C ASP A 254 -5.59 -8.17 9.23
N VAL A 255 -4.40 -7.63 8.96
CA VAL A 255 -3.13 -8.14 9.53
C VAL A 255 -3.07 -7.87 11.03
N LEU A 256 -3.33 -6.64 11.48
CA LEU A 256 -3.25 -6.26 12.89
C LEU A 256 -4.19 -7.11 13.75
N VAL A 257 -5.44 -7.27 13.33
CA VAL A 257 -6.45 -8.01 14.09
C VAL A 257 -6.13 -9.50 14.14
N ARG A 258 -5.69 -10.08 13.03
CA ARG A 258 -5.39 -11.53 12.92
C ARG A 258 -4.10 -11.91 13.67
N ASP A 259 -3.03 -11.16 13.48
CA ASP A 259 -1.68 -11.56 13.89
C ASP A 259 -1.22 -10.83 15.17
N HIS A 260 -1.84 -9.69 15.50
CA HIS A 260 -1.43 -8.78 16.58
C HIS A 260 -2.62 -8.26 17.41
N GLY A 261 -3.70 -9.04 17.49
CA GLY A 261 -4.94 -8.69 18.19
C GLY A 261 -4.78 -8.40 19.69
N ASP A 262 -3.64 -8.74 20.27
CA ASP A 262 -3.27 -8.50 21.66
C ASP A 262 -3.33 -7.03 22.05
N VAL A 263 -3.12 -6.13 21.08
CA VAL A 263 -3.28 -4.68 21.21
C VAL A 263 -4.69 -4.28 21.69
N PHE A 264 -5.70 -5.11 21.45
CA PHE A 264 -7.09 -4.84 21.82
C PHE A 264 -7.60 -5.69 23.00
N ARG A 265 -6.76 -6.57 23.56
CA ARG A 265 -7.17 -7.39 24.72
C ARG A 265 -7.44 -6.51 25.94
N GLY A 266 -8.47 -6.91 26.70
CA GLY A 266 -8.90 -6.25 27.93
C GLY A 266 -9.78 -5.02 27.73
N LEU A 267 -9.98 -4.56 26.49
CA LEU A 267 -10.86 -3.44 26.19
C LEU A 267 -12.34 -3.88 26.24
N THR A 268 -13.19 -2.98 26.71
CA THR A 268 -14.66 -3.08 26.63
C THR A 268 -15.24 -1.99 25.71
N SER A 269 -14.51 -0.90 25.51
CA SER A 269 -14.89 0.18 24.59
C SER A 269 -13.68 0.81 23.90
N LEU A 270 -13.85 1.20 22.63
CA LEU A 270 -12.83 1.88 21.83
C LEU A 270 -13.47 2.98 20.98
N VAL A 271 -12.84 4.14 20.90
CA VAL A 271 -13.20 5.19 19.95
C VAL A 271 -12.11 5.34 18.88
N ASP A 272 -12.50 5.21 17.62
CA ASP A 272 -11.68 5.43 16.43
C ASP A 272 -11.81 6.90 16.00
N VAL A 273 -10.82 7.71 16.34
CA VAL A 273 -10.84 9.16 16.11
C VAL A 273 -10.30 9.45 14.71
N GLY A 274 -11.09 10.16 13.90
CA GLY A 274 -10.80 10.33 12.47
C GLY A 274 -10.97 9.02 11.69
N GLY A 275 -11.85 8.13 12.15
CA GLY A 275 -12.01 6.79 11.58
C GLY A 275 -12.66 6.74 10.19
N GLY A 276 -12.97 7.89 9.58
CA GLY A 276 -13.59 8.01 8.27
C GLY A 276 -14.92 7.24 8.18
N SER A 277 -14.99 6.31 7.23
CA SER A 277 -16.16 5.43 7.06
C SER A 277 -16.23 4.27 8.07
N GLY A 278 -15.37 4.26 9.09
CA GLY A 278 -15.37 3.27 10.18
C GLY A 278 -14.79 1.91 9.78
N GLY A 279 -13.86 1.87 8.82
CA GLY A 279 -13.24 0.61 8.38
C GLY A 279 -12.47 -0.10 9.49
N ALA A 280 -11.64 0.62 10.24
CA ALA A 280 -10.85 0.07 11.35
C ALA A 280 -11.74 -0.34 12.52
N ALA A 281 -12.64 0.55 12.97
CA ALA A 281 -13.63 0.24 14.00
C ALA A 281 -14.47 -1.01 13.67
N ARG A 282 -14.92 -1.19 12.42
CA ARG A 282 -15.68 -2.39 12.02
C ARG A 282 -14.83 -3.66 12.05
N ALA A 283 -13.58 -3.59 11.60
CA ALA A 283 -12.66 -4.74 11.66
C ALA A 283 -12.39 -5.17 13.11
N ILE A 284 -12.19 -4.21 14.01
CA ILE A 284 -12.00 -4.47 15.45
C ILE A 284 -13.29 -5.07 16.05
N ALA A 285 -14.45 -4.46 15.83
CA ALA A 285 -15.73 -4.96 16.35
C ALA A 285 -16.06 -6.38 15.86
N ALA A 286 -15.73 -6.70 14.61
CA ALA A 286 -15.95 -8.03 14.04
C ALA A 286 -15.08 -9.11 14.71
N ALA A 287 -13.83 -8.80 15.05
CA ALA A 287 -12.92 -9.75 15.67
C ALA A 287 -12.98 -9.78 17.21
N PHE A 288 -13.43 -8.70 17.82
CA PHE A 288 -13.59 -8.57 19.27
C PHE A 288 -15.04 -8.15 19.60
N PRO A 289 -16.03 -9.06 19.52
CA PRO A 289 -17.45 -8.71 19.67
C PRO A 289 -17.84 -8.11 21.02
N ASN A 290 -16.98 -8.26 22.04
CA ASN A 290 -17.17 -7.68 23.37
C ASN A 290 -16.68 -6.22 23.48
N VAL A 291 -15.98 -5.71 22.47
CA VAL A 291 -15.50 -4.32 22.42
C VAL A 291 -16.53 -3.46 21.72
N ARG A 292 -17.11 -2.49 22.44
CA ARG A 292 -17.97 -1.48 21.82
C ARG A 292 -17.12 -0.47 21.07
N CYS A 293 -17.18 -0.50 19.74
CA CYS A 293 -16.49 0.46 18.90
C CYS A 293 -17.39 1.66 18.53
N SER A 294 -16.80 2.85 18.58
CA SER A 294 -17.38 4.08 18.04
C SER A 294 -16.39 4.77 17.11
N VAL A 295 -16.87 5.59 16.20
CA VAL A 295 -16.07 6.43 15.29
C VAL A 295 -16.38 7.88 15.59
N LEU A 296 -15.37 8.68 15.91
CA LEU A 296 -15.48 10.13 15.96
C LEU A 296 -15.03 10.72 14.63
N GLU A 297 -15.92 11.42 13.95
CA GLU A 297 -15.65 12.03 12.65
C GLU A 297 -16.38 13.35 12.46
N LEU A 298 -15.96 14.13 11.47
CA LEU A 298 -16.60 15.39 11.13
C LEU A 298 -18.06 15.15 10.69
N PRO A 299 -19.00 16.08 10.98
CA PRO A 299 -20.42 15.88 10.70
C PRO A 299 -20.75 15.50 9.25
N HIS A 300 -20.04 16.09 8.29
CA HIS A 300 -20.27 15.82 6.87
C HIS A 300 -19.81 14.40 6.46
N VAL A 301 -18.77 13.86 7.11
CA VAL A 301 -18.30 12.48 6.89
C VAL A 301 -19.30 11.49 7.49
N VAL A 302 -19.73 11.70 8.73
CA VAL A 302 -20.72 10.85 9.42
C VAL A 302 -22.05 10.80 8.64
N THR A 303 -22.48 11.92 8.07
CA THR A 303 -23.70 12.00 7.23
C THR A 303 -23.55 11.21 5.94
N GLY A 304 -22.32 11.09 5.41
CA GLY A 304 -22.00 10.33 4.22
C GLY A 304 -22.01 8.80 4.40
N VAL A 305 -22.06 8.30 5.64
CA VAL A 305 -22.09 6.86 5.94
C VAL A 305 -23.54 6.37 6.10
N PRO A 306 -24.09 5.58 5.15
CA PRO A 306 -25.46 5.10 5.23
C PRO A 306 -25.70 4.27 6.49
N PRO A 307 -26.87 4.39 7.17
CA PRO A 307 -27.15 3.65 8.40
C PRO A 307 -26.97 2.13 8.28
N GLY A 308 -27.32 1.55 7.12
CA GLY A 308 -27.16 0.12 6.84
C GLY A 308 -25.71 -0.35 6.67
N GLU A 309 -24.77 0.58 6.47
CA GLU A 309 -23.34 0.28 6.27
C GLU A 309 -22.51 0.47 7.54
N ARG A 310 -23.11 0.96 8.63
CA ARG A 310 -22.40 1.25 9.89
C ARG A 310 -21.90 -0.01 10.60
N GLY A 311 -22.43 -1.18 10.29
CA GLY A 311 -21.85 -2.47 10.70
C GLY A 311 -21.73 -2.67 12.21
N GLY A 312 -22.71 -2.20 12.99
CA GLY A 312 -22.71 -2.34 14.45
C GLY A 312 -21.79 -1.36 15.20
N VAL A 313 -21.17 -0.41 14.49
CA VAL A 313 -20.33 0.65 15.06
C VAL A 313 -21.15 1.94 15.24
N GLU A 314 -20.98 2.60 16.37
CA GLU A 314 -21.58 3.91 16.63
C GLU A 314 -20.79 5.02 15.92
N PHE A 315 -21.46 5.98 15.29
CA PHE A 315 -20.80 7.13 14.69
C PHE A 315 -21.19 8.40 15.46
N VAL A 316 -20.18 9.10 15.94
CA VAL A 316 -20.28 10.35 16.69
C VAL A 316 -19.77 11.48 15.80
N ALA A 317 -20.64 12.43 15.49
CA ALA A 317 -20.27 13.62 14.75
C ALA A 317 -19.64 14.66 15.69
N GLY A 318 -18.43 15.13 15.39
CA GLY A 318 -17.76 16.14 16.21
C GLY A 318 -16.36 16.51 15.70
N ASP A 319 -15.73 17.44 16.41
CA ASP A 319 -14.32 17.83 16.19
C ASP A 319 -13.44 17.22 17.30
N MET A 320 -12.44 16.43 16.89
CA MET A 320 -11.49 15.77 17.78
C MET A 320 -10.64 16.74 18.62
N PHE A 321 -10.46 17.99 18.17
CA PHE A 321 -9.76 19.04 18.92
C PHE A 321 -10.64 19.74 19.96
N GLU A 322 -11.94 19.49 19.93
CA GLU A 322 -12.91 19.99 20.91
C GLU A 322 -13.21 18.92 21.96
N ASN A 323 -13.68 17.74 21.54
CA ASN A 323 -14.11 16.67 22.44
C ASN A 323 -13.93 15.28 21.84
N VAL A 324 -13.30 14.38 22.60
CA VAL A 324 -13.18 12.95 22.27
C VAL A 324 -14.10 12.14 23.19
N PRO A 325 -14.99 11.28 22.66
CA PRO A 325 -15.87 10.42 23.47
C PRO A 325 -15.09 9.52 24.43
N LYS A 326 -15.63 9.30 25.63
CA LYS A 326 -15.01 8.43 26.63
C LYS A 326 -15.00 6.97 26.17
N ALA A 327 -13.87 6.30 26.32
CA ALA A 327 -13.68 4.88 26.03
C ALA A 327 -12.48 4.33 26.82
N ASP A 328 -12.31 3.01 26.87
CA ASP A 328 -11.13 2.41 27.50
C ASP A 328 -9.86 2.71 26.67
N ALA A 329 -10.01 2.78 25.35
CA ALA A 329 -8.95 3.20 24.46
C ALA A 329 -9.41 4.15 23.35
N VAL A 330 -8.49 5.01 22.93
CA VAL A 330 -8.63 5.85 21.74
C VAL A 330 -7.70 5.31 20.66
N LEU A 331 -8.20 5.06 19.45
CA LEU A 331 -7.41 4.73 18.27
C LEU A 331 -7.20 5.98 17.42
N LEU A 332 -5.94 6.24 17.06
CA LEU A 332 -5.51 7.28 16.12
C LEU A 332 -4.72 6.61 15.00
N LYS A 333 -5.42 6.20 13.93
CA LYS A 333 -4.80 5.59 12.75
C LYS A 333 -4.64 6.63 11.65
N TRP A 334 -3.39 6.95 11.28
CA TRP A 334 -3.11 7.91 10.21
C TRP A 334 -3.68 9.29 10.49
N ILE A 335 -3.56 9.72 11.75
CA ILE A 335 -4.10 11.01 12.21
C ILE A 335 -2.97 11.96 12.56
N LEU A 336 -2.08 11.56 13.46
CA LEU A 336 -1.09 12.47 14.03
C LEU A 336 -0.01 12.86 13.02
N HIS A 337 0.27 12.01 12.02
CA HIS A 337 1.14 12.35 10.91
C HIS A 337 0.59 13.46 9.98
N GLY A 338 -0.70 13.81 10.08
CA GLY A 338 -1.31 14.89 9.29
C GLY A 338 -1.20 16.28 9.95
N TRP A 339 -0.58 16.37 11.13
CA TRP A 339 -0.56 17.58 11.94
C TRP A 339 0.84 17.94 12.45
N ASP A 340 1.03 19.23 12.75
CA ASP A 340 2.17 19.75 13.51
C ASP A 340 2.17 19.25 14.97
N ASP A 341 3.31 19.41 15.65
CA ASP A 341 3.51 18.92 17.01
C ASP A 341 2.56 19.57 18.00
N GLU A 342 2.29 20.88 17.88
CA GLU A 342 1.38 21.58 18.78
C GLU A 342 -0.05 21.02 18.71
N LYS A 343 -0.54 20.73 17.50
CA LYS A 343 -1.85 20.10 17.31
C LYS A 343 -1.85 18.65 17.76
N CYS A 344 -0.78 17.89 17.51
CA CYS A 344 -0.63 16.53 18.05
C CYS A 344 -0.75 16.53 19.58
N VAL A 345 -0.02 17.40 20.26
CA VAL A 345 -0.09 17.56 21.72
C VAL A 345 -1.49 17.95 22.18
N ARG A 346 -2.15 18.90 21.49
CA ARG A 346 -3.52 19.31 21.81
C ARG A 346 -4.52 18.16 21.69
N LEU A 347 -4.45 17.39 20.60
CA LEU A 347 -5.33 16.25 20.37
C LEU A 347 -5.07 15.15 21.41
N LEU A 348 -3.81 14.81 21.65
CA LEU A 348 -3.44 13.79 22.63
C LEU A 348 -3.89 14.16 24.05
N ARG A 349 -3.91 15.44 24.43
CA ARG A 349 -4.51 15.89 25.71
C ARG A 349 -6.01 15.57 25.77
N ARG A 350 -6.76 15.77 24.68
CA ARG A 350 -8.18 15.36 24.59
C ARG A 350 -8.35 13.85 24.69
N CYS A 351 -7.47 13.09 24.02
CA CYS A 351 -7.48 11.63 24.14
C CYS A 351 -7.19 11.17 25.58
N ARG A 352 -6.25 11.83 26.28
CA ARG A 352 -5.93 11.56 27.69
C ARG A 352 -7.13 11.79 28.62
N GLU A 353 -7.90 12.86 28.37
CA GLU A 353 -9.13 13.16 29.11
C GLU A 353 -10.26 12.15 28.85
N ALA A 354 -10.23 11.46 27.71
CA ALA A 354 -11.24 10.51 27.28
C ALA A 354 -11.02 9.07 27.78
N ILE A 355 -9.80 8.73 28.22
CA ILE A 355 -9.44 7.38 28.69
C ILE A 355 -9.37 7.30 30.22
N PRO A 356 -9.57 6.11 30.82
CA PRO A 356 -9.36 5.90 32.25
C PRO A 356 -7.86 5.91 32.60
N SER A 357 -7.54 5.72 33.88
CA SER A 357 -6.13 5.59 34.32
C SER A 357 -5.47 4.35 33.74
N ARG A 358 -4.13 4.34 33.74
CA ARG A 358 -3.33 3.19 33.28
C ARG A 358 -3.68 1.89 34.03
N ASP A 359 -3.90 1.96 35.35
CA ASP A 359 -4.25 0.80 36.18
C ASP A 359 -5.64 0.22 35.82
N ALA A 360 -6.53 1.06 35.32
CA ALA A 360 -7.84 0.67 34.79
C ALA A 360 -7.77 0.25 33.30
N GLY A 361 -6.57 0.15 32.72
CA GLY A 361 -6.34 -0.29 31.35
C GLY A 361 -6.40 0.81 30.29
N GLY A 362 -6.48 2.09 30.70
CA GLY A 362 -6.57 3.23 29.78
C GLY A 362 -5.33 3.41 28.91
N ARG A 363 -5.51 3.53 27.60
CA ARG A 363 -4.42 3.81 26.65
C ARG A 363 -4.88 4.48 25.37
N VAL A 364 -4.00 5.27 24.75
CA VAL A 364 -4.15 5.70 23.35
C VAL A 364 -3.34 4.75 22.48
N ILE A 365 -3.93 4.30 21.37
CA ILE A 365 -3.28 3.44 20.38
C ILE A 365 -3.06 4.31 19.14
N VAL A 366 -1.80 4.62 18.84
CA VAL A 366 -1.42 5.34 17.62
C VAL A 366 -0.94 4.34 16.59
N MET A 367 -1.43 4.47 15.36
CA MET A 367 -0.94 3.71 14.21
C MET A 367 -0.41 4.69 13.16
N ASP A 368 0.88 5.00 13.24
CA ASP A 368 1.60 5.91 12.35
C ASP A 368 3.02 5.36 12.10
N LEU A 369 3.81 6.04 11.26
CA LEU A 369 5.21 5.69 11.06
C LEU A 369 6.04 6.11 12.29
N VAL A 370 7.06 5.31 12.58
CA VAL A 370 8.16 5.70 13.46
C VAL A 370 9.42 5.51 12.65
N VAL A 371 10.01 6.61 12.20
CA VAL A 371 11.16 6.57 11.30
C VAL A 371 12.32 5.84 11.99
N GLY A 372 12.86 4.81 11.34
CA GLY A 372 13.97 4.03 11.89
C GLY A 372 13.58 3.04 12.99
N SER A 373 12.28 2.73 13.18
CA SER A 373 11.83 1.79 14.22
C SER A 373 12.27 0.34 14.03
N ASN A 374 12.68 -0.03 12.81
CA ASN A 374 13.22 -1.33 12.49
C ASN A 374 14.45 -1.19 11.56
N PRO A 375 15.61 -0.80 12.09
CA PRO A 375 16.79 -0.50 11.27
C PRO A 375 17.38 -1.73 10.58
N ALA A 376 17.03 -2.95 11.03
CA ALA A 376 17.44 -4.19 10.39
C ALA A 376 16.69 -4.46 9.07
N ASP A 377 15.55 -3.79 8.83
CA ASP A 377 14.83 -3.85 7.57
C ASP A 377 15.12 -2.60 6.73
N GLU A 378 16.17 -2.70 5.91
CA GLU A 378 16.61 -1.61 5.04
C GLU A 378 15.53 -1.17 4.04
N LYS A 379 14.69 -2.09 3.55
CA LYS A 379 13.60 -1.78 2.60
C LYS A 379 12.48 -1.01 3.29
N ALA A 380 12.12 -1.41 4.52
CA ALA A 380 11.15 -0.66 5.30
C ALA A 380 11.67 0.74 5.61
N THR A 381 12.95 0.86 5.98
CA THR A 381 13.60 2.15 6.24
C THR A 381 13.60 3.05 5.01
N GLU A 382 14.01 2.54 3.84
CA GLU A 382 13.96 3.29 2.58
C GLU A 382 12.52 3.75 2.27
N THR A 383 11.53 2.88 2.48
CA THR A 383 10.12 3.21 2.22
C THR A 383 9.60 4.27 3.19
N GLN A 384 10.00 4.25 4.46
CA GLN A 384 9.67 5.30 5.44
C GLN A 384 10.23 6.66 5.01
N LEU A 385 11.48 6.71 4.51
CA LEU A 385 12.10 7.95 4.02
C LEU A 385 11.43 8.46 2.74
N LEU A 386 11.10 7.56 1.81
CA LEU A 386 10.33 7.93 0.61
C LEU A 386 8.94 8.49 0.99
N TRP A 387 8.31 7.90 2.00
CA TRP A 387 7.03 8.35 2.52
C TRP A 387 7.13 9.73 3.18
N ASP A 388 8.14 9.97 4.01
CA ASP A 388 8.37 11.25 4.68
C ASP A 388 8.56 12.40 3.66
N VAL A 389 9.42 12.20 2.66
CA VAL A 389 9.62 13.21 1.59
C VAL A 389 8.34 13.46 0.79
N MET A 390 7.53 12.42 0.58
CA MET A 390 6.23 12.55 -0.07
C MET A 390 5.26 13.35 0.80
N MET A 391 5.18 13.08 2.10
CA MET A 391 4.33 13.82 3.05
C MET A 391 4.73 15.29 3.17
N MET A 392 6.04 15.59 3.27
CA MET A 392 6.58 16.94 3.17
C MET A 392 6.11 17.64 1.88
N GLY A 393 6.11 16.92 0.76
CA GLY A 393 5.68 17.43 -0.54
C GLY A 393 4.17 17.68 -0.65
N VAL A 394 3.35 16.79 -0.08
CA VAL A 394 1.90 16.74 -0.31
C VAL A 394 1.10 17.52 0.74
N VAL A 395 1.45 17.38 2.02
CA VAL A 395 0.72 17.98 3.14
C VAL A 395 1.59 18.85 4.05
N GLY A 396 2.92 18.77 3.91
CA GLY A 396 3.85 19.61 4.67
C GLY A 396 4.07 19.18 6.12
N SER A 397 3.60 18.00 6.52
CA SER A 397 3.82 17.42 7.83
C SER A 397 4.99 16.41 7.82
N PRO A 398 5.75 16.32 8.92
CA PRO A 398 6.84 15.36 9.04
C PRO A 398 6.34 13.98 9.49
N GLU A 399 7.02 12.93 9.02
CA GLU A 399 7.01 11.65 9.74
C GLU A 399 8.07 11.68 10.85
N ARG A 400 7.73 11.10 12.00
CA ARG A 400 8.48 11.33 13.24
C ARG A 400 9.32 10.12 13.64
N ASP A 401 10.49 10.38 14.20
CA ASP A 401 11.29 9.36 14.89
C ASP A 401 10.78 9.10 16.33
N GLU A 402 11.35 8.12 17.02
CA GLU A 402 10.95 7.80 18.40
C GLU A 402 11.16 8.98 19.38
N ARG A 403 12.19 9.81 19.19
CA ARG A 403 12.51 10.91 20.10
C ARG A 403 11.48 12.03 19.96
N GLU A 404 11.06 12.33 18.75
CA GLU A 404 10.00 13.29 18.45
C GLU A 404 8.65 12.80 18.98
N TRP A 405 8.31 11.53 18.73
CA TRP A 405 7.11 10.91 19.31
C TRP A 405 7.09 10.97 20.84
N ARG A 406 8.20 10.58 21.48
CA ARG A 406 8.37 10.65 22.93
C ARG A 406 8.09 12.05 23.46
N LYS A 407 8.69 13.07 22.84
CA LYS A 407 8.51 14.46 23.24
C LYS A 407 7.04 14.88 23.18
N ILE A 408 6.34 14.53 22.11
CA ILE A 408 4.91 14.83 21.94
C ILE A 408 4.07 14.16 23.04
N PHE A 409 4.36 12.90 23.37
CA PHE A 409 3.64 12.18 24.43
C PHE A 409 3.89 12.81 25.82
N GLU A 410 5.13 13.17 26.12
CA GLU A 410 5.52 13.85 27.36
C GLU A 410 4.85 15.22 27.49
N ASP A 411 4.87 16.03 26.42
CA ASP A 411 4.24 17.36 26.38
C ASP A 411 2.70 17.28 26.48
N ALA A 412 2.11 16.17 26.01
CA ALA A 412 0.69 15.84 26.19
C ALA A 412 0.38 15.28 27.59
N GLY A 413 1.41 15.06 28.43
CA GLY A 413 1.30 14.64 29.83
C GLY A 413 0.99 13.15 30.01
N PHE A 414 1.46 12.30 29.10
CA PHE A 414 1.45 10.84 29.26
C PHE A 414 2.67 10.38 30.05
N SER A 415 2.52 9.28 30.79
CA SER A 415 3.54 8.76 31.72
C SER A 415 4.44 7.68 31.11
N GLY A 416 4.08 7.13 29.96
CA GLY A 416 4.89 6.16 29.24
C GLY A 416 4.28 5.72 27.92
N TYR A 417 5.05 4.99 27.13
CA TYR A 417 4.60 4.42 25.87
C TYR A 417 5.36 3.14 25.53
N LYS A 418 4.85 2.39 24.55
CA LYS A 418 5.46 1.20 23.99
C LYS A 418 5.27 1.21 22.48
N ILE A 419 6.37 1.12 21.73
CA ILE A 419 6.36 1.03 20.27
C ILE A 419 6.50 -0.44 19.86
N VAL A 420 5.67 -0.86 18.90
CA VAL A 420 5.73 -2.18 18.30
C VAL A 420 5.77 -2.03 16.77
N ALA A 421 6.93 -2.32 16.18
CA ALA A 421 7.17 -2.23 14.74
C ALA A 421 6.73 -3.53 14.02
N ILE A 422 5.41 -3.74 13.91
CA ILE A 422 4.80 -5.03 13.49
C ILE A 422 4.01 -4.96 12.17
N LEU A 423 3.86 -3.78 11.55
CA LEU A 423 2.97 -3.59 10.41
C LEU A 423 3.72 -3.04 9.19
N GLY A 424 4.83 -3.69 8.84
CA GLY A 424 5.72 -3.27 7.75
C GLY A 424 6.37 -1.94 8.10
N ILE A 425 6.05 -0.89 7.35
CA ILE A 425 6.58 0.47 7.58
C ILE A 425 5.94 1.18 8.78
N ARG A 426 4.79 0.71 9.25
CA ARG A 426 4.01 1.33 10.33
C ARG A 426 4.36 0.72 11.67
N SER A 427 4.25 1.54 12.71
CA SER A 427 4.30 1.11 14.09
C SER A 427 2.93 1.18 14.74
N VAL A 428 2.73 0.34 15.75
CA VAL A 428 1.65 0.50 16.73
C VAL A 428 2.29 1.04 18.00
N ILE A 429 1.81 2.19 18.47
CA ILE A 429 2.30 2.84 19.69
C ILE A 429 1.18 2.82 20.72
N GLU A 430 1.40 2.13 21.83
CA GLU A 430 0.53 2.19 23.00
C GLU A 430 1.04 3.32 23.91
N VAL A 431 0.22 4.34 24.17
CA VAL A 431 0.56 5.51 25.01
C VAL A 431 -0.31 5.50 26.27
N TYR A 432 0.31 5.63 27.44
CA TYR A 432 -0.33 5.41 28.74
C TYR A 432 -0.41 6.71 29.56
N PRO A 433 -1.59 7.06 30.12
CA PRO A 433 -1.82 8.32 30.82
C PRO A 433 -1.01 8.45 32.12
#